data_AF-A0A940EZ81-F1
#
_entry.id   AF-A0A940EZ81-F1
#
_cell.length_a   1.000
_cell.length_b   1.000
_cell.length_c   1.000
_cell.angle_alpha   90.00
_cell.angle_beta   90.00
_cell.angle_gamma   90.00
#
_symmetry.space_group_name_H-M   'P 1'
#
loop_
_entity.id
_entity.type
_entity.pdbx_description
1 polymer ?
#
loop_
_entity_poly.entity_id
_entity_poly.type
_entity_poly.pdbx_seq_one_letter_code
_entity_poly.pdbx_strand_id
1 'polypeptide(L)'
;MFEVSDEIRLVARAELSQGPPSVALRQIARRFHLHRANLAWVAAEVFENMFVPDIQAIWAWDLEGQGEGHSDAELDAMLSHLRVGLRRSRALGQA
;
A
#
# COMPACT_ATOMS: atom_id res chain seq x y z
N MET A 1 -13.32 -8.50 9.30
CA MET A 1 -12.49 -8.71 8.09
C MET A 1 -12.57 -7.42 7.30
N PHE A 2 -11.44 -6.76 7.04
CA PHE A 2 -11.40 -5.54 6.23
C PHE A 2 -11.40 -5.94 4.75
N GLU A 3 -12.24 -5.30 3.95
CA GLU A 3 -12.30 -5.52 2.51
C GLU A 3 -11.87 -4.24 1.79
N VAL A 4 -10.95 -4.36 0.83
CA VAL A 4 -10.49 -3.22 0.04
C VAL A 4 -11.48 -2.96 -1.10
N SER A 5 -12.27 -1.89 -0.96
CA SER A 5 -13.21 -1.48 -1.99
C SER A 5 -12.51 -1.13 -3.31
N ASP A 6 -13.25 -1.21 -4.43
CA ASP A 6 -12.73 -0.82 -5.75
C ASP A 6 -12.28 0.64 -5.81
N GLU A 7 -12.95 1.53 -5.07
CA GLU A 7 -12.55 2.93 -4.94
C GLU A 7 -11.17 3.06 -4.26
N ILE A 8 -10.97 2.37 -3.13
CA ILE A 8 -9.69 2.40 -2.41
C ILE A 8 -8.58 1.83 -3.30
N ARG A 9 -8.84 0.72 -4.01
CA ARG A 9 -7.89 0.12 -4.97
C ARG A 9 -7.50 1.09 -6.08
N LEU A 10 -8.48 1.78 -6.67
CA LEU A 10 -8.25 2.72 -7.77
C LEU A 10 -7.42 3.92 -7.33
N VAL A 11 -7.79 4.53 -6.20
CA VAL A 11 -7.02 5.66 -5.63
C VAL A 11 -5.62 5.21 -5.23
N ALA A 12 -5.49 4.07 -4.54
CA ALA A 12 -4.19 3.59 -4.11
C ALA A 12 -3.24 3.31 -5.28
N ARG A 13 -3.73 2.74 -6.39
CA ARG A 13 -2.95 2.57 -7.62
C ARG A 13 -2.48 3.89 -8.20
N ALA A 14 -3.38 4.88 -8.27
CA ALA A 14 -3.04 6.19 -8.81
C ALA A 14 -1.95 6.86 -7.97
N GLU A 15 -2.13 6.92 -6.65
CA GLU A 15 -1.18 7.56 -5.72
C GLU A 15 0.18 6.83 -5.71
N LEU A 16 0.18 5.50 -5.56
CA LEU A 16 1.41 4.69 -5.48
C LEU A 16 2.20 4.66 -6.79
N SER A 17 1.61 5.09 -7.91
CA SER A 17 2.31 5.19 -9.20
C SER A 17 3.01 6.54 -9.41
N GLN A 18 2.74 7.55 -8.57
CA GLN A 18 3.18 8.94 -8.79
C GLN A 18 4.39 9.34 -7.95
N GLY A 19 4.78 8.55 -6.96
CA GLY A 19 5.83 8.94 -6.04
C GLY A 19 6.22 7.87 -5.03
N PRO A 20 6.96 8.25 -3.97
CA PRO A 20 7.41 7.33 -2.94
C PRO A 20 6.24 6.65 -2.22
N PRO A 21 6.34 5.35 -1.91
CA PRO A 21 5.30 4.61 -1.19
C PRO A 21 4.86 5.27 0.12
N SER A 22 5.78 5.80 0.92
CA SER A 22 5.49 6.45 2.20
C SER A 22 4.52 7.63 2.05
N VAL A 23 4.75 8.49 1.05
CA VAL A 23 3.91 9.65 0.76
C VAL A 23 2.52 9.23 0.31
N ALA A 24 2.45 8.30 -0.65
CA ALA A 24 1.19 7.81 -1.19
C ALA A 24 0.35 7.07 -0.12
N LEU A 25 0.96 6.16 0.64
CA LEU A 25 0.31 5.40 1.70
C LEU A 25 -0.22 6.33 2.81
N ARG A 26 0.52 7.39 3.17
CA ARG A 26 0.03 8.36 4.17
C ARG A 26 -1.17 9.15 3.66
N GLN A 27 -1.20 9.53 2.38
CA GLN A 27 -2.37 10.19 1.78
C GLN A 27 -3.59 9.27 1.75
N ILE A 28 -3.41 8.00 1.36
CA ILE A 28 -4.46 6.98 1.36
C ILE A 28 -5.01 6.78 2.77
N ALA A 29 -4.12 6.64 3.77
CA ALA A 29 -4.50 6.46 5.17
C ALA A 29 -5.35 7.63 5.68
N ARG A 30 -4.95 8.88 5.37
CA ARG A 30 -5.71 10.07 5.75
C ARG A 30 -7.06 10.16 5.04
N ARG A 31 -7.11 9.87 3.74
CA ARG A 31 -8.31 9.98 2.92
C ARG A 31 -9.40 8.98 3.31
N PHE A 32 -9.01 7.76 3.64
CA PHE A 32 -9.94 6.67 3.95
C PHE A 32 -9.97 6.30 5.45
N HIS A 33 -9.32 7.11 6.30
CA HIS A 33 -9.20 6.88 7.74
C HIS A 33 -8.69 5.48 8.09
N LEU A 34 -7.68 5.00 7.35
CA LEU A 34 -7.12 3.67 7.53
C LEU A 34 -5.99 3.66 8.56
N HIS A 35 -6.03 2.68 9.45
CA HIS A 35 -4.91 2.37 10.33
C HIS A 35 -3.88 1.45 9.63
N ARG A 36 -2.67 1.39 10.19
CA ARG A 36 -1.52 0.62 9.68
C ARG A 36 -1.86 -0.79 9.19
N ALA A 37 -2.66 -1.54 9.96
CA ALA A 37 -3.06 -2.89 9.61
C ALA A 37 -3.85 -2.96 8.29
N ASN A 38 -4.85 -2.08 8.13
CA ASN A 38 -5.67 -2.02 6.91
C ASN A 38 -4.86 -1.48 5.74
N LEU A 39 -3.97 -0.51 5.99
CA LEU A 39 -3.12 0.08 4.97
C LEU A 39 -2.17 -0.94 4.34
N ALA A 40 -1.62 -1.87 5.14
CA ALA A 40 -0.79 -2.96 4.62
C ALA A 40 -1.59 -3.90 3.70
N TRP A 41 -2.87 -4.15 4.00
CA TRP A 41 -3.75 -4.92 3.10
C TRP A 41 -4.02 -4.18 1.80
N VAL A 42 -4.25 -2.86 1.85
CA VAL A 42 -4.39 -2.04 0.63
C VAL A 42 -3.12 -2.12 -0.23
N ALA A 43 -1.95 -2.03 0.40
CA ALA A 43 -0.67 -2.16 -0.29
C ALA A 43 -0.51 -3.54 -0.96
N ALA A 44 -0.90 -4.62 -0.26
CA ALA A 44 -0.84 -5.99 -0.79
C ALA A 44 -1.77 -6.24 -2.00
N GLU A 45 -2.90 -5.54 -2.08
CA GLU A 45 -3.81 -5.60 -3.23
C GLU A 45 -3.30 -4.83 -4.47
N VAL A 46 -2.36 -3.91 -4.26
CA VAL A 46 -1.89 -2.97 -5.29
C VAL A 46 -0.49 -3.30 -5.78
N PHE A 47 0.43 -3.65 -4.89
CA PHE A 47 1.80 -4.03 -5.27
C PHE A 47 1.87 -5.46 -5.79
N GLU A 48 2.69 -5.67 -6.81
CA GLU A 48 3.07 -7.01 -7.27
C GLU A 48 4.18 -7.57 -6.41
N ASN A 49 4.12 -8.88 -6.19
CA ASN A 49 5.17 -9.64 -5.50
C ASN A 49 5.48 -9.11 -4.09
N MET A 50 4.46 -8.62 -3.39
CA MET A 50 4.60 -8.23 -1.99
C MET A 50 4.70 -9.49 -1.12
N PHE A 51 5.71 -9.55 -0.27
CA PHE A 51 5.95 -10.66 0.66
C PHE A 51 5.71 -10.23 2.10
N VAL A 52 5.73 -11.20 3.02
CA VAL A 52 5.53 -10.97 4.46
C VAL A 52 6.45 -9.86 5.02
N PRO A 53 7.75 -9.77 4.67
CA PRO A 53 8.61 -8.68 5.16
C PRO A 53 8.12 -7.29 4.75
N ASP A 54 7.57 -7.13 3.54
CA ASP A 54 7.05 -5.85 3.05
C ASP A 54 5.81 -5.43 3.85
N ILE A 55 4.95 -6.39 4.18
CA ILE A 55 3.76 -6.17 5.01
C ILE A 55 4.17 -5.76 6.42
N GLN A 56 5.17 -6.46 6.99
CA GLN A 56 5.73 -6.14 8.29
C GLN A 56 6.37 -4.76 8.32
N ALA A 57 7.03 -4.33 7.23
CA ALA A 57 7.59 -2.99 7.10
C ALA A 57 6.50 -1.92 7.26
N ILE A 58 5.34 -2.09 6.62
CA ILE A 58 4.21 -1.15 6.75
C ILE A 58 3.60 -1.18 8.16
N TRP A 59 3.53 -2.35 8.81
CA TRP A 59 3.05 -2.42 10.20
C TRP A 59 4.00 -1.74 11.19
N ALA A 60 5.30 -1.86 10.96
CA ALA A 60 6.34 -1.24 11.77
C ALA A 60 6.64 0.22 11.37
N TRP A 61 5.98 0.78 10.36
CA TRP A 61 6.20 2.15 9.91
C TRP A 61 5.52 3.19 10.82
N ASP A 62 6.21 4.32 11.00
CA ASP A 62 5.72 5.51 11.67
C ASP A 62 4.72 6.29 10.78
N LEU A 63 3.52 5.72 10.66
CA LEU A 63 2.45 6.33 9.88
C LEU A 63 2.06 7.73 10.41
N GLU A 64 2.13 7.92 11.74
CA GLU A 64 1.68 9.14 12.44
C GLU A 64 2.76 10.23 12.52
N GLY A 65 4.03 9.90 12.25
CA GLY A 65 5.14 10.85 12.28
C GLY A 65 5.59 11.22 13.70
N GLN A 66 5.43 10.31 14.66
CA GLN A 66 5.75 10.52 16.08
C GLN A 66 7.16 10.04 16.46
N GLY A 67 7.90 9.44 15.53
CA GLY A 67 9.23 8.87 15.74
C GLY A 67 9.21 7.42 16.25
N GLU A 68 8.08 6.71 16.13
CA GLU A 68 7.96 5.32 16.56
C GLU A 68 7.87 4.36 15.36
N GLY A 69 8.96 3.63 15.10
CA GLY A 69 9.04 2.65 14.01
C GLY A 69 9.95 3.10 12.87
N HIS A 70 9.75 2.52 11.68
CA HIS A 70 10.47 2.94 10.48
C HIS A 70 10.08 4.36 10.09
N SER A 71 11.06 5.15 9.69
CA SER A 71 10.85 6.45 9.04
C SER A 71 10.33 6.31 7.61
N ASP A 72 9.89 7.42 7.01
CA ASP A 72 9.47 7.46 5.60
C ASP A 72 10.58 6.99 4.65
N ALA A 73 11.81 7.44 4.89
CA ALA A 73 12.96 7.08 4.06
C ALA A 73 13.30 5.58 4.16
N GLU A 74 13.20 5.00 5.36
CA GLU A 74 13.41 3.56 5.57
C GLU A 74 12.31 2.75 4.89
N LEU A 75 11.04 3.16 5.05
CA LEU A 75 9.93 2.48 4.39
C LEU A 75 10.09 2.54 2.86
N ASP A 76 10.42 3.70 2.31
CA ASP A 76 10.61 3.87 0.87
C ASP A 76 11.75 2.99 0.34
N ALA A 77 12.85 2.87 1.10
CA ALA A 77 13.94 1.97 0.76
C ALA A 77 13.50 0.50 0.79
N MET A 78 12.78 0.10 1.84
CA MET A 78 12.28 -1.27 2.01
C MET A 78 11.26 -1.67 0.95
N LEU A 79 10.46 -0.74 0.43
CA LEU A 79 9.45 -1.01 -0.58
C LEU A 79 9.92 -0.68 -2.02
N SER A 80 11.16 -0.23 -2.19
CA SER A 80 11.69 0.25 -3.48
C SER A 80 11.74 -0.82 -4.58
N HIS A 81 11.76 -2.10 -4.22
CA HIS A 81 11.70 -3.22 -5.17
C HIS A 81 10.29 -3.53 -5.67
N LEU A 82 9.25 -3.01 -5.00
CA LEU A 82 7.86 -3.29 -5.35
C LEU A 82 7.42 -2.45 -6.55
N ARG A 83 6.55 -3.03 -7.36
CA ARG A 83 5.94 -2.37 -8.52
C ARG A 83 4.44 -2.38 -8.36
N VAL A 84 3.80 -1.26 -8.68
CA VAL A 84 2.33 -1.20 -8.70
C VAL A 84 1.83 -2.10 -9.82
N GLY A 85 1.03 -3.09 -9.45
CA GLY A 85 0.48 -4.06 -10.37
C GLY A 85 -0.60 -3.47 -11.23
N LEU A 86 -0.37 -3.41 -12.53
CA LEU A 86 -1.42 -3.27 -13.52
C LEU A 86 -2.08 -4.64 -13.69
N ARG A 87 -2.80 -5.16 -12.69
CA ARG A 87 -3.68 -6.29 -12.94
C ARG A 87 -4.69 -5.85 -14.00
N ARG A 88 -4.43 -6.27 -15.25
CA ARG A 88 -5.43 -6.44 -16.29
C ARG A 88 -6.62 -7.07 -15.60
N SER A 89 -7.79 -6.46 -15.76
CA SER A 89 -9.06 -7.07 -15.45
C SER A 89 -8.95 -8.53 -15.81
N ARG A 90 -9.02 -9.41 -14.80
CA ARG A 90 -9.19 -10.83 -15.05
C ARG A 90 -10.60 -10.92 -15.62
N ALA A 91 -10.72 -10.67 -16.92
CA ALA A 91 -11.78 -11.21 -17.73
C ALA A 91 -11.65 -12.71 -17.52
N LEU A 92 -12.38 -13.21 -16.53
CA LEU A 92 -12.78 -14.60 -16.50
C LEU A 92 -13.64 -14.75 -17.75
N GLY A 93 -12.94 -15.13 -18.82
CA GLY A 93 -13.56 -15.64 -20.02
C GLY A 93 -14.55 -16.72 -19.60
N GLN A 94 -15.77 -16.49 -20.02
CA GLN A 94 -16.69 -17.52 -20.46
C GLN A 94 -15.94 -18.73 -21.04
N ALA A 95 -16.23 -19.91 -20.49
CA ALA A 95 -16.34 -21.18 -21.20
C ALA A 95 -17.19 -22.12 -20.34
#